data_AF-A0A9D4BHN9-F1
#
_entry.id   AF-A0A9D4BHN9-F1
#
_cell.length_a   1.000
_cell.length_b   1.000
_cell.length_c   1.000
_cell.angle_alpha   90.00
_cell.angle_beta   90.00
_cell.angle_gamma   90.00
#
_symmetry.space_group_name_H-M   'P 1'
#
loop_
_entity.id
_entity.type
_entity.pdbx_description
1 polymer ?
#
loop_
_entity_poly.entity_id
_entity_poly.type
_entity_poly.pdbx_seq_one_letter_code
_entity_poly.pdbx_strand_id
1 'polypeptide(L)'
;MTNELRPIESCCVFGRSIRTNNDCEGWHHRLNRRAKKGNLPFYLLVQLLFEEAKMLNSQVRLVRERKLRRHQTKQTQKIQGKLWGVWKRYNDRRISTSQLLDLCSSMYGPV
;
A
#
# COMPACT_ATOMS: atom_id res chain seq x y z
N MET A 1 3.08 -28.62 4.84
CA MET A 1 2.50 -28.25 3.54
C MET A 1 2.80 -26.79 3.26
N THR A 2 3.91 -26.50 2.59
CA THR A 2 4.23 -25.16 2.09
C THR A 2 3.95 -25.16 0.60
N ASN A 3 2.98 -24.36 0.16
CA ASN A 3 2.70 -24.19 -1.26
C ASN A 3 3.86 -23.39 -1.88
N GLU A 4 4.69 -24.02 -2.70
CA GLU A 4 5.90 -23.41 -3.27
C GLU A 4 5.59 -22.15 -4.12
N LEU A 5 4.36 -22.02 -4.61
CA LEU A 5 3.92 -20.87 -5.40
C LEU A 5 3.68 -19.62 -4.55
N ARG A 6 3.44 -19.77 -3.24
CA ARG A 6 3.20 -18.66 -2.31
C ARG A 6 3.82 -18.95 -0.94
N PRO A 7 5.12 -18.70 -0.78
CA PRO A 7 5.78 -18.77 0.52
C PRO A 7 5.03 -17.92 1.55
N ILE A 8 4.93 -18.38 2.80
CA ILE A 8 4.25 -17.64 3.88
C ILE A 8 4.84 -16.23 4.02
N GLU A 9 6.14 -16.07 3.82
CA GLU A 9 6.83 -14.77 3.84
C GLU A 9 6.37 -13.78 2.76
N SER A 10 5.80 -14.31 1.67
CA SER A 10 5.20 -13.51 0.58
C SER A 10 3.73 -13.15 0.85
N CYS A 11 3.06 -13.88 1.74
CA CYS A 11 1.64 -13.67 2.07
C CYS A 11 1.43 -13.07 3.47
N CYS A 12 2.45 -13.08 4.33
CA CYS A 12 2.40 -12.52 5.67
C CYS A 12 2.98 -11.10 5.70
N VAL A 13 2.18 -10.17 6.22
CA VAL A 13 2.56 -8.76 6.39
C VAL A 13 2.85 -8.40 7.85
N PHE A 14 2.87 -9.39 8.76
CA PHE A 14 3.19 -9.16 10.16
C PHE A 14 4.60 -8.58 10.32
N GLY A 15 4.74 -7.51 11.09
CA GLY A 15 6.01 -6.82 11.25
C GLY A 15 6.51 -6.14 9.98
N ARG A 16 5.61 -5.83 9.02
CA ARG A 16 5.93 -5.10 7.80
C ARG A 16 4.91 -3.98 7.61
N SER A 17 5.33 -2.85 7.07
CA SER A 17 4.40 -1.75 6.76
C SER A 17 3.36 -2.20 5.73
N ILE A 18 2.08 -2.20 6.10
CA ILE A 18 0.96 -2.68 5.24
C ILE A 18 0.59 -1.64 4.17
N ARG A 19 0.17 -2.11 2.99
CA ARG A 19 -0.51 -1.30 1.96
C ARG A 19 -1.95 -1.82 1.82
N THR A 20 -2.94 -0.93 1.80
CA THR A 20 -4.34 -1.30 1.50
C THR A 20 -4.65 -1.29 0.02
N ASN A 21 -3.81 -0.65 -0.79
CA ASN A 21 -3.98 -0.49 -2.23
C ASN A 21 -2.84 -1.27 -2.95
N ASN A 22 -2.92 -1.69 -4.20
CA ASN A 22 -1.77 -2.28 -4.94
C ASN A 22 -1.12 -1.27 -5.91
N ASP A 23 0.02 -1.54 -6.54
CA ASP A 23 0.66 -0.51 -7.39
C ASP A 23 -0.23 -0.08 -8.58
N CYS A 24 -1.03 -1.00 -9.13
CA CYS A 24 -2.00 -0.73 -10.20
C CYS A 24 -3.13 0.22 -9.74
N GLU A 25 -3.73 -0.04 -8.58
CA GLU A 25 -4.75 0.82 -7.99
C GLU A 25 -4.20 2.21 -7.65
N GLY A 26 -2.94 2.29 -7.20
CA GLY A 26 -2.27 3.55 -6.92
C GLY A 26 -2.02 4.37 -8.18
N TRP A 27 -1.61 3.69 -9.27
CA TRP A 27 -1.47 4.28 -10.59
C TRP A 27 -2.82 4.79 -11.12
N HIS A 28 -3.87 3.97 -11.05
CA HIS A 28 -5.22 4.35 -11.46
C HIS A 28 -5.75 5.55 -10.66
N HIS A 29 -5.55 5.56 -9.33
CA HIS A 29 -5.98 6.67 -8.48
C HIS A 29 -5.25 7.99 -8.81
N ARG A 30 -3.94 7.91 -9.12
CA ARG A 30 -3.16 9.07 -9.58
C ARG A 30 -3.67 9.59 -10.93
N LEU A 31 -3.97 8.70 -11.87
CA LEU A 31 -4.52 9.07 -13.18
C LEU A 31 -5.87 9.78 -13.04
N ASN A 32 -6.78 9.22 -12.24
CA ASN A 32 -8.10 9.81 -11.98
C ASN A 32 -8.00 11.18 -11.29
N ARG A 33 -7.08 11.33 -10.33
CA ARG A 33 -6.82 12.62 -9.68
C ARG A 33 -6.32 13.68 -10.65
N ARG A 34 -5.50 13.29 -11.64
CA ARG A 34 -5.01 14.19 -12.71
C ARG A 34 -6.10 14.51 -13.74
N ALA A 35 -6.97 13.55 -14.05
CA ALA A 35 -8.08 13.74 -14.97
C ALA A 35 -9.14 14.73 -14.46
N LYS A 36 -9.31 14.85 -13.13
CA LYS A 36 -10.22 15.80 -12.44
C LYS A 36 -11.72 15.68 -12.80
N LYS A 37 -12.11 14.76 -13.67
CA LYS A 37 -13.51 14.50 -14.08
C LYS A 37 -13.72 13.04 -14.47
N GLY A 38 -14.93 12.54 -14.27
CA GLY A 38 -15.42 11.33 -14.95
C GLY A 38 -15.73 11.64 -16.41
N ASN A 39 -15.50 10.69 -17.33
CA ASN A 39 -15.64 10.84 -18.79
C ASN A 39 -14.63 11.80 -19.43
N LEU A 40 -13.36 11.42 -19.39
CA LEU A 40 -12.28 12.12 -20.09
C LEU A 40 -12.30 11.78 -21.60
N PRO A 41 -12.42 12.77 -22.51
CA PRO A 41 -12.24 12.54 -23.94
C PRO A 41 -10.93 11.83 -24.26
N PHE A 42 -10.96 10.93 -25.25
CA PHE A 42 -9.82 10.05 -25.56
C PHE A 42 -8.50 10.80 -25.80
N TYR A 43 -8.53 11.92 -26.53
CA TYR A 43 -7.32 12.71 -26.81
C TYR A 43 -6.66 13.26 -25.54
N LEU A 44 -7.45 13.65 -24.52
CA LEU A 44 -6.93 14.09 -23.22
C LEU A 44 -6.38 12.91 -22.42
N LEU A 45 -7.01 11.74 -22.53
CA LEU A 45 -6.49 10.52 -21.91
C LEU A 45 -5.12 10.16 -22.48
N VAL A 46 -4.95 10.21 -23.80
CA VAL A 46 -3.67 9.96 -24.47
C VAL A 46 -2.59 10.91 -23.95
N GLN A 47 -2.90 12.20 -23.80
CA GLN A 47 -1.95 13.18 -23.24
C GLN A 47 -1.56 12.84 -21.79
N LEU A 48 -2.53 12.49 -20.93
CA LEU A 48 -2.22 12.08 -19.54
C LEU A 48 -1.37 10.83 -19.47
N LEU A 49 -1.66 9.83 -20.31
CA LEU A 49 -0.87 8.60 -20.40
C LEU A 49 0.55 8.87 -20.88
N PHE A 50 0.72 9.79 -21.84
CA PHE A 50 2.04 10.21 -22.32
C PHE A 50 2.86 10.89 -21.21
N GLU A 51 2.25 11.80 -20.46
CA GLU A 51 2.92 12.43 -19.30
C GLU A 51 3.25 11.42 -18.19
N GLU A 52 2.40 10.42 -17.99
CA GLU A 52 2.67 9.33 -17.05
C GLU A 52 3.84 8.46 -17.53
N ALA A 53 3.92 8.15 -18.83
CA ALA A 53 4.98 7.36 -19.43
C ALA A 53 6.35 8.03 -19.31
N LYS A 54 6.43 9.38 -19.39
CA LYS A 54 7.68 10.13 -19.17
C LYS A 54 8.29 9.87 -17.79
N MET A 55 7.46 9.58 -16.78
CA MET A 55 7.94 9.31 -15.42
C MET A 55 8.46 7.88 -15.22
N LEU A 56 8.15 6.95 -16.14
CA LEU A 56 8.53 5.53 -16.00
C LEU A 56 10.04 5.35 -15.90
N ASN A 57 10.82 6.06 -16.72
CA ASN A 57 12.29 5.94 -16.71
C ASN A 57 12.88 6.30 -15.34
N SER A 58 12.37 7.37 -14.73
CA SER A 58 12.78 7.79 -13.38
C SER A 58 12.37 6.77 -12.32
N GLN A 59 11.17 6.20 -12.42
CA GLN A 59 10.69 5.16 -11.50
C GLN A 59 11.51 3.87 -11.62
N VAL A 60 11.77 3.40 -12.84
CA VAL A 60 12.60 2.20 -13.11
C VAL A 60 14.00 2.39 -12.54
N ARG A 61 14.61 3.57 -12.73
CA ARG A 61 15.91 3.89 -12.14
C ARG A 61 15.88 3.83 -10.62
N LEU A 62 14.90 4.47 -9.98
CA LEU A 62 14.78 4.48 -8.52
C LEU A 62 14.50 3.10 -7.93
N VAL A 63 13.79 2.22 -8.65
CA VAL A 63 13.59 0.81 -8.28
C VAL A 63 14.92 0.05 -8.37
N ARG A 64 15.66 0.19 -9.48
CA ARG A 64 16.99 -0.42 -9.66
C ARG A 64 17.96 0.00 -8.55
N GLU A 65 17.97 1.28 -8.20
CA GLU A 65 18.82 1.82 -7.14
C GLU A 65 18.31 1.53 -5.72
N ARG A 66 17.14 0.90 -5.56
CA ARG A 66 16.45 0.69 -4.27
C ARG A 66 16.22 1.98 -3.48
N LYS A 67 16.20 3.14 -4.18
CA LYS A 67 16.00 4.47 -3.60
C LYS A 67 14.54 4.91 -3.61
N LEU A 68 13.65 4.13 -4.21
CA LEU A 68 12.23 4.43 -4.21
C LEU A 68 11.65 4.25 -2.79
N ARG A 69 11.64 5.35 -2.01
CA ARG A 69 10.95 5.39 -0.73
C ARG A 69 9.47 5.68 -0.96
N ARG A 70 8.62 4.86 -0.37
CA ARG A 70 7.17 5.04 -0.48
C ARG A 70 6.75 6.32 0.22
N HIS A 71 5.99 7.15 -0.49
CA HIS A 71 5.30 8.26 0.14
C HIS A 71 4.18 7.72 1.03
N GLN A 72 4.26 7.98 2.33
CA GLN A 72 3.24 7.61 3.30
C GLN A 72 2.56 8.89 3.79
N THR A 73 1.24 8.96 3.69
CA THR A 73 0.48 10.09 4.23
C THR A 73 0.56 10.12 5.75
N LYS A 74 0.33 11.28 6.38
CA LYS A 74 0.28 11.39 7.86
C LYS A 74 -0.76 10.43 8.47
N GLN A 75 -1.91 10.25 7.81
CA GLN A 75 -2.96 9.34 8.27
C GLN A 75 -2.51 7.88 8.19
N THR A 76 -1.89 7.48 7.07
CA THR A 76 -1.34 6.12 6.93
C THR A 76 -0.26 5.86 7.96
N GLN A 77 0.65 6.82 8.19
CA GLN A 77 1.67 6.70 9.24
C GLN A 77 1.05 6.53 10.63
N LYS A 78 -0.02 7.27 10.95
CA LYS A 78 -0.73 7.16 12.23
C LYS A 78 -1.35 5.77 12.42
N ILE A 79 -2.05 5.24 11.40
CA ILE A 79 -2.66 3.90 11.46
C ILE A 79 -1.58 2.82 11.57
N GLN A 80 -0.53 2.91 10.76
CA GLN A 80 0.61 2.00 10.83
C GLN A 80 1.27 2.05 12.21
N GLY A 81 1.47 3.23 12.80
CA GLY A 81 2.02 3.37 14.14
C GLY A 81 1.20 2.67 15.22
N LYS A 82 -0.14 2.77 15.15
CA LYS A 82 -1.05 2.02 16.04
C LYS A 82 -0.88 0.52 15.85
N LEU A 83 -0.87 0.05 14.60
CA LEU A 83 -0.70 -1.36 14.26
C LEU A 83 0.62 -1.92 14.78
N TRP A 84 1.73 -1.19 14.58
CA TRP A 84 3.04 -1.53 15.14
C TRP A 84 3.02 -1.65 16.66
N GLY A 85 2.30 -0.75 17.35
CA GLY A 85 2.10 -0.84 18.79
C GLY A 85 1.37 -2.11 19.22
N VAL A 86 0.33 -2.51 18.48
CA VAL A 86 -0.42 -3.75 18.74
C VAL A 86 0.46 -4.99 18.46
N TRP A 87 1.20 -5.02 17.36
CA TRP A 87 2.15 -6.09 17.07
C TRP A 87 3.23 -6.23 18.13
N LYS A 88 3.74 -5.11 18.65
CA LYS A 88 4.71 -5.12 19.76
C LYS A 88 4.11 -5.77 21.01
N ARG A 89 2.88 -5.39 21.39
CA ARG A 89 2.17 -6.00 22.53
C ARG A 89 1.97 -7.51 22.36
N TYR A 90 1.71 -7.96 21.13
CA TYR A 90 1.58 -9.39 20.82
C TYR A 90 2.92 -10.11 20.94
N ASN A 91 4.01 -9.54 20.38
CA ASN A 91 5.36 -10.09 20.53
C ASN A 91 5.81 -10.16 22.00
N ASP A 92 5.45 -9.16 22.80
CA ASP A 92 5.70 -9.12 24.25
C ASP A 92 4.79 -10.08 25.04
N ARG A 93 3.97 -10.91 24.36
CA ARG A 93 2.99 -11.86 24.93
C ARG A 93 1.97 -11.22 25.87
N ARG A 94 1.69 -9.92 25.71
CA ARG A 94 0.73 -9.17 26.53
C ARG A 94 -0.72 -9.29 26.06
N ILE A 95 -0.92 -9.73 24.82
CA ILE A 95 -2.24 -9.94 24.22
C ILE A 95 -2.27 -11.28 23.49
N SER A 96 -3.45 -11.91 23.46
CA SER A 96 -3.68 -13.14 22.70
C SER A 96 -3.81 -12.87 21.19
N THR A 97 -3.75 -13.94 20.39
CA THR A 97 -3.99 -13.87 18.94
C THR A 97 -5.40 -13.40 18.61
N SER A 98 -6.41 -13.79 19.38
CA SER A 98 -7.78 -13.29 19.19
C SER A 98 -7.87 -11.79 19.41
N GLN A 99 -7.30 -11.29 20.50
CA GLN A 99 -7.25 -9.86 20.81
C GLN A 99 -6.47 -9.07 19.74
N LEU A 100 -5.40 -9.64 19.19
CA LEU A 100 -4.67 -9.06 18.06
C LEU A 100 -5.59 -8.86 16.85
N LEU A 101 -6.34 -9.89 16.46
CA LEU A 101 -7.22 -9.86 15.29
C LEU A 101 -8.39 -8.88 15.49
N ASP A 102 -8.99 -8.84 16.68
CA ASP A 102 -10.07 -7.90 17.01
C ASP A 102 -9.60 -6.44 16.95
N LEU A 103 -8.41 -6.15 17.49
CA LEU A 103 -7.81 -4.82 17.42
C LEU A 103 -7.49 -4.42 15.97
N CYS A 104 -6.98 -5.35 15.15
CA CYS A 104 -6.73 -5.12 13.73
C CYS A 104 -8.05 -4.86 12.97
N SER A 105 -9.10 -5.63 13.26
CA SER A 105 -10.43 -5.47 12.67
C SER A 105 -11.00 -4.08 12.98
N SER A 106 -10.92 -3.64 14.23
CA SER A 106 -11.36 -2.30 14.65
C SER A 106 -10.60 -1.16 13.95
N MET A 107 -9.32 -1.35 13.60
CA MET A 107 -8.53 -0.32 12.92
C MET A 107 -8.89 -0.10 11.45
N TYR A 108 -9.36 -1.14 10.77
CA TYR A 108 -9.64 -1.14 9.32
C TYR A 108 -11.12 -1.40 8.98
N GLY A 109 -11.97 -1.58 9.99
CA GLY A 109 -13.41 -1.78 9.83
C GLY A 109 -14.12 -0.53 9.28
N PRO A 110 -15.33 -0.71 8.72
CA PRO A 110 -16.16 0.40 8.28
C PRO A 110 -16.50 1.33 9.45
N VAL A 111 -16.52 2.63 9.17
CA VAL A 111 -16.98 3.68 10.10
C VAL A 111 -18.50 3.70 10.11
#